data_AF-A0A7Y4VQQ9-F1
#
_entry.id   AF-A0A7Y4VQQ9-F1
#
_cell.length_a   1.000
_cell.length_b   1.000
_cell.length_c   1.000
_cell.angle_alpha   90.00
_cell.angle_beta   90.00
_cell.angle_gamma   90.00
#
_symmetry.space_group_name_H-M   'P 1'
#
loop_
_entity.id
_entity.type
_entity.pdbx_description
1 polymer ?
#
loop_
_entity_poly.entity_id
_entity_poly.type
_entity_poly.pdbx_seq_one_letter_code
_entity_poly.pdbx_strand_id
1 'polypeptide(L)'
;MRALLLLMLPALQPTQLGMPRDEPGPKMCLCPEAVQRHVWCEVHNVGLLAGVKITSPLLFEVLDAHGHQADPNFIPCAACRKHYDTGGFCPDCRIGYVNHLAYMSPLTYHLALGKHTDPAILDCAACRANASSYGWCDRCRRGMAGNVAYTDNAEFNIAIVEFKRLLVAIEKMPTCDGCSVAIMCDGQCWYCKKQYRDTRDVPKEATPDSDR
;
A
#
# COMPACT_ATOMS: atom_id res chain seq x y z
N MET A 1 27.80 4.36 77.95
CA MET A 1 28.03 3.43 76.81
C MET A 1 26.75 3.34 75.98
N ARG A 2 26.70 4.00 74.82
CA ARG A 2 25.69 3.80 73.76
C ARG A 2 26.44 3.91 72.44
N ALA A 3 26.58 2.79 71.73
CA ALA A 3 27.22 2.72 70.43
C ALA A 3 26.19 3.06 69.35
N LEU A 4 26.50 4.07 68.54
CA LEU A 4 25.73 4.48 67.37
C LEU A 4 26.28 3.68 66.16
N LEU A 5 25.50 2.78 65.60
CA LEU A 5 25.86 2.01 64.41
C LEU A 5 25.42 2.80 63.16
N LEU A 6 26.38 3.43 62.48
CA LEU A 6 26.16 4.02 61.15
C LEU A 6 26.06 2.89 60.11
N LEU A 7 24.87 2.74 59.50
CA LEU A 7 24.68 1.91 58.31
C LEU A 7 25.06 2.74 57.07
N MET A 8 26.12 2.33 56.38
CA MET A 8 26.44 2.83 55.04
C MET A 8 25.56 2.12 54.01
N LEU A 9 24.74 2.88 53.29
CA LEU A 9 24.05 2.41 52.08
C LEU A 9 25.01 2.50 50.88
N PRO A 10 25.18 1.43 50.09
CA PRO A 10 25.94 1.50 48.85
C PRO A 10 25.16 2.27 47.78
N ALA A 11 25.85 3.14 47.06
CA ALA A 11 25.34 3.83 45.89
C ALA A 11 25.07 2.83 44.75
N LEU A 12 23.81 2.69 44.36
CA LEU A 12 23.41 1.96 43.15
C LEU A 12 23.88 2.76 41.93
N GLN A 13 24.87 2.24 41.21
CA GLN A 13 25.19 2.73 39.86
C GLN A 13 24.07 2.30 38.91
N PRO A 14 23.56 3.20 38.03
CA PRO A 14 22.64 2.81 36.98
C PRO A 14 23.38 1.90 36.00
N THR A 15 23.05 0.61 36.03
CA THR A 15 23.42 -0.33 34.97
C THR A 15 22.78 0.15 33.67
N GLN A 16 23.61 0.65 32.76
CA GLN A 16 23.25 0.83 31.37
C GLN A 16 22.93 -0.55 30.77
N LEU A 17 21.66 -0.96 30.81
CA LEU A 17 21.11 -1.98 29.94
C LEU A 17 20.98 -1.39 28.53
N GLY A 18 22.13 -1.12 27.90
CA GLY A 18 22.19 -0.88 26.46
C GLY A 18 22.03 -2.23 25.76
N MET A 19 20.82 -2.58 25.37
CA MET A 19 20.64 -3.66 24.39
C MET A 19 21.45 -3.30 23.14
N PRO A 20 22.29 -4.19 22.60
CA PRO A 20 22.96 -3.93 21.34
C PRO A 20 21.88 -3.62 20.30
N ARG A 21 21.93 -2.42 19.73
CA ARG A 21 21.17 -2.14 18.52
C ARG A 21 21.84 -2.96 17.43
N ASP A 22 21.13 -3.95 16.89
CA ASP A 22 21.52 -4.57 15.64
C ASP A 22 21.68 -3.44 14.63
N GLU A 23 22.92 -3.13 14.27
CA GLU A 23 23.15 -2.17 13.20
C GLU A 23 22.58 -2.78 11.92
N PRO A 24 21.63 -2.11 11.25
CA PRO A 24 21.07 -2.65 10.02
C PRO A 24 22.21 -2.83 9.02
N GLY A 25 22.35 -4.06 8.52
CA GLY A 25 23.34 -4.39 7.51
C GLY A 25 23.24 -3.49 6.26
N PRO A 26 24.23 -3.53 5.37
CA PRO A 26 24.25 -2.66 4.20
C PRO A 26 22.97 -2.80 3.37
N LYS A 27 22.30 -1.66 3.12
CA LYS A 27 21.09 -1.59 2.29
C LYS A 27 21.42 -2.02 0.85
N MET A 28 20.72 -3.04 0.35
CA MET A 28 20.83 -3.47 -1.05
C MET A 28 19.85 -2.70 -1.93
N CYS A 29 20.28 -2.37 -3.15
CA CYS A 29 19.39 -1.75 -4.15
C CYS A 29 18.42 -2.81 -4.69
N LEU A 30 17.12 -2.57 -4.53
CA LEU A 30 16.05 -3.46 -5.01
C LEU A 30 15.29 -2.88 -6.21
N CYS A 31 15.84 -1.89 -6.93
CA CYS A 31 15.14 -1.28 -8.06
C CYS A 31 14.75 -2.26 -9.17
N PRO A 32 15.61 -3.21 -9.59
CA PRO A 32 15.23 -4.23 -10.57
C PRO A 32 14.06 -5.10 -10.08
N GLU A 33 14.11 -5.53 -8.81
CA GLU A 33 13.09 -6.37 -8.18
C GLU A 33 11.79 -5.60 -7.95
N ALA A 34 11.86 -4.30 -7.66
CA ALA A 34 10.72 -3.43 -7.40
C ALA A 34 9.77 -3.33 -8.60
N VAL A 35 10.29 -3.44 -9.83
CA VAL A 35 9.48 -3.49 -11.06
C VAL A 35 8.56 -4.73 -11.07
N GLN A 36 9.02 -5.85 -10.51
CA GLN A 36 8.30 -7.13 -10.58
C GLN A 36 7.52 -7.44 -9.30
N ARG A 37 8.05 -7.07 -8.14
CA ARG A 37 7.56 -7.51 -6.83
C ARG A 37 6.84 -6.41 -6.06
N HIS A 38 6.74 -5.22 -6.65
CA HIS A 38 6.19 -4.04 -5.99
C HIS A 38 6.83 -3.77 -4.62
N VAL A 39 8.17 -3.69 -4.58
CA VAL A 39 8.92 -3.48 -3.34
C VAL A 39 9.46 -2.06 -3.23
N TRP A 40 9.71 -1.64 -2.00
CA TRP A 40 10.40 -0.39 -1.70
C TRP A 40 11.91 -0.58 -1.85
N CYS A 41 12.58 0.35 -2.53
CA CYS A 41 14.03 0.39 -2.62
C CYS A 41 14.60 1.39 -1.63
N GLU A 42 15.17 0.88 -0.55
CA GLU A 42 15.79 1.65 0.53
C GLU A 42 16.99 2.52 0.09
N VAL A 43 17.69 2.11 -0.97
CA VAL A 43 18.85 2.83 -1.51
C VAL A 43 18.43 4.08 -2.27
N HIS A 44 17.34 3.99 -3.04
CA HIS A 44 16.86 5.08 -3.88
C HIS A 44 15.63 5.80 -3.31
N ASN A 45 15.15 5.36 -2.14
CA ASN A 45 14.00 5.89 -1.43
C ASN A 45 12.76 6.01 -2.34
N VAL A 46 12.46 4.92 -3.05
CA VAL A 46 11.37 4.86 -4.03
C VAL A 46 10.70 3.50 -4.02
N GLY A 47 9.37 3.49 -4.06
CA GLY A 47 8.54 2.34 -4.32
C GLY A 47 8.13 2.29 -5.78
N LEU A 48 7.97 1.07 -6.31
CA LEU A 48 7.36 0.86 -7.62
C LEU A 48 6.08 0.05 -7.43
N LEU A 49 4.98 0.52 -8.04
CA LEU A 49 3.71 -0.20 -8.07
C LEU A 49 3.14 -0.12 -9.48
N ALA A 50 2.91 -1.28 -10.11
CA ALA A 50 2.45 -1.38 -11.49
C ALA A 50 3.29 -0.53 -12.47
N GLY A 51 4.61 -0.46 -12.28
CA GLY A 51 5.52 0.33 -13.11
C GLY A 51 5.52 1.84 -12.83
N VAL A 52 4.71 2.31 -11.86
CA VAL A 52 4.65 3.71 -11.44
C VAL A 52 5.54 3.93 -10.21
N LYS A 53 6.33 5.01 -10.24
CA LYS A 53 7.20 5.43 -9.13
C LYS A 53 6.39 6.14 -8.05
N ILE A 54 6.62 5.76 -6.80
CA ILE A 54 6.03 6.36 -5.60
C ILE A 54 7.19 6.78 -4.69
N THR A 55 7.35 8.08 -4.46
CA THR A 55 8.45 8.62 -3.64
C THR A 55 8.05 8.89 -2.19
N SER A 56 6.77 8.73 -1.86
CA SER A 56 6.26 8.80 -0.48
C SER A 56 6.25 7.41 0.12
N PRO A 57 7.09 7.13 1.15
CA PRO A 57 7.03 5.87 1.89
C PRO A 57 5.65 5.65 2.49
N LEU A 58 5.04 6.73 3.00
CA LEU A 58 3.72 6.68 3.63
C LEU A 58 2.62 6.26 2.66
N LEU A 59 2.60 6.83 1.44
CA LEU A 59 1.66 6.38 0.41
C LEU A 59 1.91 4.92 0.05
N PHE A 60 3.17 4.53 -0.11
CA PHE A 60 3.54 3.16 -0.49
C PHE A 60 3.12 2.12 0.56
N GLU A 61 3.32 2.42 1.85
CA GLU A 61 2.89 1.57 2.97
C GLU A 61 1.37 1.41 3.02
N VAL A 62 0.62 2.50 2.86
CA VAL A 62 -0.85 2.46 2.87
C VAL A 62 -1.42 1.60 1.74
N LEU A 63 -0.74 1.58 0.59
CA LEU A 63 -1.19 0.78 -0.54
C LEU A 63 -1.08 -0.73 -0.27
N ASP A 64 -0.14 -1.16 0.57
CA ASP A 64 0.19 -2.57 0.78
C ASP A 64 0.41 -3.30 -0.56
N ALA A 65 1.51 -2.92 -1.20
CA ALA A 65 1.81 -3.25 -2.59
C ALA A 65 2.10 -4.75 -2.86
N HIS A 66 2.48 -5.50 -1.82
CA HIS A 66 2.95 -6.88 -1.92
C HIS A 66 1.98 -7.89 -1.29
N GLY A 67 1.02 -7.42 -0.50
CA GLY A 67 0.13 -8.27 0.29
C GLY A 67 0.87 -8.97 1.42
N HIS A 68 0.11 -9.40 2.43
CA HIS A 68 0.64 -10.02 3.63
C HIS A 68 0.05 -11.41 3.83
N GLN A 69 0.86 -12.32 4.39
CA GLN A 69 0.31 -13.58 4.87
C GLN A 69 -0.67 -13.28 6.02
N ALA A 70 -1.91 -13.69 5.84
CA ALA A 70 -2.91 -13.61 6.90
C ALA A 70 -2.99 -14.96 7.61
N ASP A 71 -2.97 -14.94 8.94
CA ASP A 71 -3.33 -16.12 9.72
C ASP A 71 -4.87 -16.18 9.80
N PRO A 72 -5.50 -17.23 9.25
CA PRO A 72 -6.95 -17.35 9.23
C PRO A 72 -7.56 -17.35 10.63
N ASN A 73 -6.84 -17.73 11.68
CA ASN A 73 -7.36 -17.71 13.05
C ASN A 73 -7.66 -16.30 13.55
N PHE A 74 -7.00 -15.27 13.00
CA PHE A 74 -7.15 -13.88 13.39
C PHE A 74 -8.06 -13.06 12.45
N ILE A 75 -8.83 -13.71 11.55
CA ILE A 75 -9.78 -13.04 10.66
C ILE A 75 -11.19 -13.05 11.28
N PRO A 76 -11.63 -12.02 12.01
CA PRO A 76 -12.93 -12.05 12.70
C PRO A 76 -14.12 -11.91 11.76
N CYS A 77 -13.94 -11.23 10.61
CA CYS A 77 -15.01 -11.02 9.64
C CYS A 77 -15.30 -12.31 8.86
N ALA A 78 -16.55 -12.78 8.93
CA ALA A 78 -16.99 -13.99 8.23
C ALA A 78 -16.84 -13.88 6.70
N ALA A 79 -17.11 -12.71 6.13
CA ALA A 79 -16.91 -12.47 4.70
C ALA A 79 -15.42 -12.52 4.33
N CYS A 80 -14.54 -11.89 5.12
CA CYS A 80 -13.09 -11.99 4.91
C CYS A 80 -12.59 -13.44 5.02
N ARG A 81 -13.10 -14.23 5.97
CA ARG A 81 -12.73 -15.64 6.10
C ARG A 81 -13.11 -16.45 4.86
N LYS A 82 -14.32 -16.25 4.34
CA LYS A 82 -14.74 -16.85 3.06
C LYS A 82 -13.81 -16.44 1.90
N HIS A 83 -13.47 -15.15 1.80
CA HIS A 83 -12.58 -14.66 0.75
C HIS A 83 -11.14 -15.12 0.91
N TYR A 84 -10.65 -15.33 2.14
CA TYR A 84 -9.35 -15.94 2.38
C TYR A 84 -9.25 -17.34 1.77
N ASP A 85 -10.32 -18.14 1.89
CA ASP A 85 -10.36 -19.52 1.37
C ASP A 85 -10.59 -19.57 -0.15
N THR A 86 -11.46 -18.70 -0.67
CA THR A 86 -11.97 -18.78 -2.05
C THR A 86 -11.41 -17.71 -2.99
N GLY A 87 -10.62 -16.78 -2.46
CA GLY A 87 -10.32 -15.52 -3.11
C GLY A 87 -11.50 -14.54 -3.08
N GLY A 88 -11.22 -13.27 -3.34
CA GLY A 88 -12.23 -12.23 -3.46
C GLY A 88 -11.97 -11.02 -2.57
N PHE A 89 -12.94 -10.10 -2.56
CA PHE A 89 -12.82 -8.82 -1.87
C PHE A 89 -13.98 -8.60 -0.92
N CYS A 90 -13.67 -8.28 0.34
CA CYS A 90 -14.67 -7.89 1.34
C CYS A 90 -14.92 -6.38 1.24
N PRO A 91 -16.11 -5.91 0.83
CA PRO A 91 -16.39 -4.48 0.70
C PRO A 91 -16.42 -3.75 2.05
N ASP A 92 -16.84 -4.43 3.12
CA ASP A 92 -16.97 -3.83 4.45
C ASP A 92 -15.61 -3.57 5.10
N CYS A 93 -14.71 -4.57 5.05
CA CYS A 93 -13.36 -4.44 5.60
C CYS A 93 -12.37 -3.83 4.59
N ARG A 94 -12.75 -3.75 3.31
CA ARG A 94 -11.90 -3.32 2.19
C ARG A 94 -10.59 -4.12 2.04
N ILE A 95 -10.65 -5.42 2.34
CA ILE A 95 -9.51 -6.34 2.22
C ILE A 95 -9.80 -7.36 1.11
N GLY A 96 -8.83 -7.52 0.22
CA GLY A 96 -8.85 -8.54 -0.82
C GLY A 96 -7.94 -9.72 -0.50
N TYR A 97 -8.25 -10.88 -1.05
CA TYR A 97 -7.46 -12.10 -0.87
C TYR A 97 -7.14 -12.75 -2.22
N VAL A 98 -5.87 -13.02 -2.45
CA VAL A 98 -5.37 -13.75 -3.63
C VAL A 98 -4.28 -14.72 -3.16
N ASN A 99 -4.45 -16.02 -3.42
CA ASN A 99 -3.51 -17.07 -2.98
C ASN A 99 -3.15 -16.99 -1.49
N HIS A 100 -4.16 -16.75 -0.63
CA HIS A 100 -4.02 -16.57 0.83
C HIS A 100 -3.19 -15.36 1.29
N LEU A 101 -2.82 -14.46 0.38
CA LEU A 101 -2.29 -13.14 0.73
C LEU A 101 -3.44 -12.16 0.89
N ALA A 102 -3.43 -11.40 1.98
CA ALA A 102 -4.32 -10.28 2.23
C ALA A 102 -3.75 -9.01 1.61
N TYR A 103 -4.58 -8.28 0.88
CA TYR A 103 -4.26 -6.99 0.27
C TYR A 103 -5.15 -5.93 0.91
N MET A 104 -4.53 -4.95 1.56
CA MET A 104 -5.24 -3.94 2.37
C MET A 104 -5.80 -2.76 1.55
N SER A 105 -5.67 -2.78 0.23
CA SER A 105 -6.30 -1.78 -0.65
C SER A 105 -7.02 -2.43 -1.84
N PRO A 106 -8.13 -1.84 -2.33
CA PRO A 106 -8.76 -2.29 -3.57
C PRO A 106 -7.79 -2.28 -4.75
N LEU A 107 -6.91 -1.26 -4.83
CA LEU A 107 -5.91 -1.17 -5.88
C LEU A 107 -5.01 -2.40 -5.91
N THR A 108 -4.36 -2.73 -4.80
CA THR A 108 -3.34 -3.78 -4.79
C THR A 108 -3.97 -5.17 -4.91
N TYR A 109 -5.19 -5.35 -4.38
CA TYR A 109 -5.99 -6.53 -4.68
C TYR A 109 -6.25 -6.69 -6.19
N HIS A 110 -6.76 -5.66 -6.88
CA HIS A 110 -7.06 -5.75 -8.31
C HIS A 110 -5.79 -5.87 -9.18
N LEU A 111 -4.66 -5.28 -8.75
CA LEU A 111 -3.37 -5.50 -9.39
C LEU A 111 -2.89 -6.96 -9.23
N ALA A 112 -3.11 -7.57 -8.08
CA ALA A 112 -2.72 -8.96 -7.81
C ALA A 112 -3.50 -10.01 -8.62
N LEU A 113 -4.69 -9.66 -9.13
CA LEU A 113 -5.44 -10.49 -10.08
C LEU A 113 -4.82 -10.46 -11.50
N GLY A 114 -4.10 -9.39 -11.83
CA GLY A 114 -3.44 -9.22 -13.11
C GLY A 114 -2.10 -9.94 -13.18
N LYS A 115 -1.52 -9.98 -14.39
CA LYS A 115 -0.21 -10.55 -14.65
C LYS A 115 0.83 -9.47 -14.89
N HIS A 116 1.83 -9.40 -14.02
CA HIS A 116 3.02 -8.58 -14.27
C HIS A 116 3.67 -8.97 -15.58
N THR A 117 3.91 -7.97 -16.43
CA THR A 117 4.46 -8.15 -17.76
C THR A 117 5.53 -7.09 -17.99
N ASP A 118 6.73 -7.51 -18.36
CA ASP A 118 7.75 -6.57 -18.81
C ASP A 118 7.29 -5.90 -20.13
N PRO A 119 7.15 -4.57 -20.18
CA PRO A 119 6.76 -3.89 -21.42
C PRO A 119 7.73 -4.16 -22.59
N ALA A 120 9.00 -4.47 -22.32
CA ALA A 120 9.99 -4.73 -23.35
C ALA A 120 9.71 -6.01 -24.16
N ILE A 121 8.98 -6.98 -23.60
CA ILE A 121 8.66 -8.25 -24.27
C ILE A 121 7.31 -8.22 -25.02
N LEU A 122 6.58 -7.10 -24.96
CA LEU A 122 5.29 -6.98 -25.64
C LEU A 122 5.51 -6.67 -27.13
N ASP A 123 5.05 -7.53 -28.04
CA ASP A 123 5.20 -7.30 -29.48
C ASP A 123 4.24 -6.23 -30.04
N CYS A 124 3.05 -6.11 -29.44
CA CYS A 124 2.03 -5.16 -29.88
C CYS A 124 2.37 -3.73 -29.43
N ALA A 125 2.50 -2.81 -30.39
CA ALA A 125 2.80 -1.40 -30.12
C ALA A 125 1.75 -0.72 -29.21
N ALA A 126 0.46 -1.02 -29.40
CA ALA A 126 -0.60 -0.49 -28.54
C ALA A 126 -0.48 -1.04 -27.11
N CYS A 127 -0.21 -2.33 -26.93
CA CYS A 127 0.02 -2.90 -25.59
C CYS A 127 1.26 -2.27 -24.92
N ARG A 128 2.36 -2.05 -25.65
CA ARG A 128 3.54 -1.35 -25.13
C ARG A 128 3.22 0.07 -24.67
N ALA A 129 2.49 0.84 -25.48
CA ALA A 129 2.08 2.19 -25.14
C ALA A 129 1.15 2.21 -23.90
N ASN A 130 0.17 1.31 -23.85
CA ASN A 130 -0.72 1.16 -22.71
C ASN A 130 0.05 0.73 -21.44
N ALA A 131 1.14 -0.03 -21.58
CA ALA A 131 1.96 -0.47 -20.45
C ALA A 131 2.75 0.66 -19.77
N SER A 132 2.94 1.80 -20.45
CA SER A 132 3.50 3.03 -19.86
C SER A 132 2.44 3.91 -19.17
N SER A 133 1.16 3.54 -19.28
CA SER A 133 0.04 4.28 -18.73
C SER A 133 -1.09 3.31 -18.38
N TYR A 134 -2.19 3.32 -19.11
CA TYR A 134 -3.23 2.30 -19.04
C TYR A 134 -4.01 2.26 -20.36
N GLY A 135 -4.64 1.13 -20.67
CA GLY A 135 -5.54 1.05 -21.82
C GLY A 135 -5.88 -0.38 -22.25
N TRP A 136 -6.98 -0.51 -22.98
CA TRP A 136 -7.40 -1.76 -23.61
C TRP A 136 -6.95 -1.82 -25.07
N CYS A 137 -6.45 -2.97 -25.49
CA CYS A 137 -6.11 -3.27 -26.88
C CYS A 137 -7.12 -4.29 -27.41
N ASP A 138 -8.03 -3.86 -28.29
CA ASP A 138 -9.06 -4.73 -28.86
C ASP A 138 -8.47 -5.87 -29.70
N ARG A 139 -7.39 -5.59 -30.43
CA ARG A 139 -6.70 -6.59 -31.26
C ARG A 139 -6.14 -7.74 -30.43
N CYS A 140 -5.51 -7.44 -29.30
CA CYS A 140 -4.89 -8.44 -28.43
C CYS A 140 -5.83 -8.93 -27.33
N ARG A 141 -7.03 -8.32 -27.21
CA ARG A 141 -7.96 -8.50 -26.09
C ARG A 141 -7.25 -8.43 -24.74
N ARG A 142 -6.47 -7.35 -24.56
CA ARG A 142 -5.60 -7.19 -23.40
C ARG A 142 -5.71 -5.78 -22.84
N GLY A 143 -5.97 -5.70 -21.54
CA GLY A 143 -5.88 -4.48 -20.75
C GLY A 143 -4.50 -4.34 -20.13
N MET A 144 -3.99 -3.12 -20.05
CA MET A 144 -2.77 -2.81 -19.30
C MET A 144 -3.09 -1.72 -18.27
N ALA A 145 -2.71 -1.93 -17.00
CA ALA A 145 -2.63 -0.91 -15.97
C ALA A 145 -1.17 -0.82 -15.54
N GLY A 146 -0.44 0.13 -16.14
CA GLY A 146 1.02 0.14 -16.13
C GLY A 146 1.58 -1.20 -16.62
N ASN A 147 2.53 -1.78 -15.89
CA ASN A 147 3.13 -3.08 -16.26
C ASN A 147 2.30 -4.31 -15.86
N VAL A 148 1.04 -4.15 -15.46
CA VAL A 148 0.13 -5.26 -15.11
C VAL A 148 -0.87 -5.49 -16.26
N ALA A 149 -0.92 -6.72 -16.77
CA ALA A 149 -1.74 -7.13 -17.90
C ALA A 149 -2.98 -7.93 -17.46
N TYR A 150 -4.09 -7.71 -18.16
CA TYR A 150 -5.38 -8.36 -17.94
C TYR A 150 -5.89 -8.98 -19.24
N THR A 151 -6.42 -10.20 -19.18
CA THR A 151 -7.09 -10.86 -20.33
C THR A 151 -8.59 -10.72 -20.29
N ASP A 152 -9.16 -10.38 -19.13
CA ASP A 152 -10.58 -10.08 -18.96
C ASP A 152 -10.82 -8.57 -18.95
N ASN A 153 -11.83 -8.11 -19.69
CA ASN A 153 -12.14 -6.68 -19.81
C ASN A 153 -12.84 -6.13 -18.57
N ALA A 154 -13.67 -6.93 -17.90
CA ALA A 154 -14.38 -6.50 -16.71
C ALA A 154 -13.40 -6.32 -15.53
N GLU A 155 -12.49 -7.28 -15.32
CA GLU A 155 -11.41 -7.16 -14.32
C GLU A 155 -10.52 -5.94 -14.60
N PHE A 156 -10.12 -5.75 -15.86
CA PHE A 156 -9.37 -4.57 -16.28
C PHE A 156 -10.10 -3.27 -15.95
N ASN A 157 -11.40 -3.17 -16.29
CA ASN A 157 -12.19 -1.96 -16.07
C ASN A 157 -12.31 -1.59 -14.59
N ILE A 158 -12.36 -2.59 -13.71
CA ILE A 158 -12.35 -2.35 -12.26
C ILE A 158 -10.96 -1.89 -11.82
N ALA A 159 -9.90 -2.59 -12.24
CA ALA A 159 -8.52 -2.24 -11.88
C ALA A 159 -8.12 -0.82 -12.29
N ILE A 160 -8.54 -0.34 -13.47
CA ILE A 160 -8.19 1.00 -13.93
C ILE A 160 -8.83 2.13 -13.13
N VAL A 161 -9.96 1.90 -12.47
CA VAL A 161 -10.58 2.92 -11.62
C VAL A 161 -9.63 3.25 -10.46
N GLU A 162 -9.14 2.22 -9.79
CA GLU A 162 -8.20 2.37 -8.68
C GLU A 162 -6.81 2.81 -9.16
N PHE A 163 -6.36 2.33 -10.33
CA PHE A 163 -5.08 2.76 -10.89
C PHE A 163 -5.09 4.25 -11.24
N LYS A 164 -6.19 4.78 -11.80
CA LYS A 164 -6.35 6.22 -12.04
C LYS A 164 -6.35 7.02 -10.73
N ARG A 165 -6.96 6.49 -9.67
CA ARG A 165 -6.89 7.10 -8.33
C ARG A 165 -5.46 7.20 -7.82
N LEU A 166 -4.63 6.16 -8.03
CA LEU A 166 -3.19 6.21 -7.73
C LEU A 166 -2.49 7.33 -8.49
N LEU A 167 -2.74 7.48 -9.79
CA LEU A 167 -2.09 8.53 -10.58
C LEU A 167 -2.42 9.93 -10.02
N VAL A 168 -3.67 10.19 -9.64
CA VAL A 168 -4.06 11.46 -9.01
C VAL A 168 -3.41 11.64 -7.63
N ALA A 169 -3.31 10.57 -6.83
CA ALA A 169 -2.59 10.61 -5.56
C ALA A 169 -1.11 10.95 -5.75
N ILE A 170 -0.45 10.35 -6.75
CA ILE A 170 0.96 10.61 -7.08
C ILE A 170 1.18 12.05 -7.55
N GLU A 171 0.26 12.61 -8.34
CA GLU A 171 0.31 14.03 -8.72
C GLU A 171 0.21 14.95 -7.50
N LYS A 172 -0.50 14.52 -6.45
CA LYS A 172 -0.66 15.29 -5.22
C LYS A 172 0.53 15.21 -4.28
N MET A 173 1.26 14.10 -4.33
CA MET A 173 2.37 13.73 -3.46
C MET A 173 3.43 14.83 -3.26
N PRO A 174 3.92 15.55 -4.30
CA PRO A 174 4.91 16.62 -4.11
C PRO A 174 4.45 17.77 -3.22
N THR A 175 3.13 17.92 -3.03
CA THR A 175 2.56 19.00 -2.21
C THR A 175 2.09 18.53 -0.84
N CYS A 176 1.61 17.29 -0.70
CA CYS A 176 1.14 16.74 0.56
C CYS A 176 0.91 15.22 0.48
N ASP A 177 1.78 14.45 1.12
CA ASP A 177 1.61 12.99 1.28
C ASP A 177 0.27 12.63 1.93
N GLY A 178 -0.15 13.40 2.94
CA GLY A 178 -1.43 13.14 3.61
C GLY A 178 -2.65 13.38 2.72
N CYS A 179 -2.59 14.28 1.74
CA CYS A 179 -3.65 14.39 0.73
C CYS A 179 -3.61 13.21 -0.24
N SER A 180 -2.42 12.71 -0.58
CA SER A 180 -2.23 11.57 -1.48
C SER A 180 -2.75 10.26 -0.86
N VAL A 181 -2.57 10.09 0.45
CA VAL A 181 -3.19 9.01 1.22
C VAL A 181 -4.71 9.20 1.29
N ALA A 182 -5.20 10.41 1.58
CA ALA A 182 -6.63 10.70 1.68
C ALA A 182 -7.39 10.42 0.37
N ILE A 183 -6.94 11.00 -0.76
CA ILE A 183 -6.58 10.24 -1.97
C ILE A 183 -7.15 8.82 -2.15
N MET A 184 -6.25 7.88 -1.89
CA MET A 184 -6.45 6.44 -2.00
C MET A 184 -7.53 5.89 -1.06
N CYS A 185 -7.71 6.50 0.10
CA CYS A 185 -8.59 5.99 1.14
C CYS A 185 -10.02 6.58 1.10
N ASP A 186 -10.32 7.50 0.18
CA ASP A 186 -11.53 8.35 0.25
C ASP A 186 -11.69 9.01 1.63
N GLY A 187 -10.56 9.46 2.20
CA GLY A 187 -10.44 9.90 3.58
C GLY A 187 -10.23 11.39 3.74
N GLN A 188 -9.90 11.79 4.97
CA GLN A 188 -9.49 13.15 5.30
C GLN A 188 -7.98 13.24 5.45
N CYS A 189 -7.38 14.27 4.87
CA CYS A 189 -5.98 14.59 5.12
C CYS A 189 -5.81 15.08 6.55
N TRP A 190 -4.94 14.45 7.35
CA TRP A 190 -4.73 14.85 8.74
C TRP A 190 -4.02 16.20 8.89
N TYR A 191 -3.27 16.66 7.88
CA TYR A 191 -2.62 17.97 7.87
C TYR A 191 -3.55 19.07 7.33
N CYS A 192 -3.98 18.94 6.06
CA CYS A 192 -4.77 19.97 5.39
C CYS A 192 -6.26 19.97 5.79
N LYS A 193 -6.72 18.92 6.50
CA LYS A 193 -8.12 18.71 6.90
C LYS A 193 -9.13 18.66 5.75
N LYS A 194 -8.66 18.51 4.51
CA LYS A 194 -9.46 18.32 3.30
C LYS A 194 -10.02 16.90 3.25
N GLN A 195 -11.30 16.78 2.91
CA GLN A 195 -11.96 15.50 2.70
C GLN A 195 -11.88 15.16 1.21
N TYR A 196 -11.52 13.93 0.88
CA TYR A 196 -11.52 13.45 -0.49
C TYR A 196 -12.59 12.37 -0.69
N ARG A 197 -13.26 12.42 -1.84
CA ARG A 197 -14.17 11.40 -2.37
C ARG A 197 -14.00 11.34 -3.88
N ASP A 198 -13.84 10.15 -4.43
CA ASP A 198 -13.63 9.94 -5.87
C ASP A 198 -12.54 10.86 -6.44
N THR A 199 -11.39 10.91 -5.76
CA THR A 199 -10.22 11.76 -6.08
C THR A 199 -10.40 13.28 -5.93
N ARG A 200 -11.60 13.76 -5.56
CA ARG A 200 -11.91 15.20 -5.47
C ARG A 200 -11.97 15.68 -4.02
N ASP A 201 -11.48 16.88 -3.79
CA ASP A 201 -11.72 17.63 -2.55
C ASP A 201 -13.22 17.95 -2.46
N VAL A 202 -13.85 17.57 -1.35
CA VAL A 202 -15.27 17.81 -1.09
C VAL A 202 -15.43 18.57 0.22
N PRO A 203 -16.51 19.36 0.38
CA PRO A 203 -16.85 19.94 1.67
C PRO A 203 -16.91 18.84 2.74
N LYS A 204 -16.47 19.15 3.97
CA LYS A 204 -16.72 18.24 5.09
C LYS A 204 -18.23 18.10 5.23
N GLU A 205 -18.74 16.88 5.13
CA GLU A 205 -20.11 16.59 5.53
C GLU A 205 -20.26 17.04 6.98
N ALA A 206 -21.31 17.83 7.26
CA ALA A 206 -21.65 18.16 8.62
C ALA A 206 -21.95 16.84 9.34
N THR A 207 -21.12 16.46 10.31
CA THR A 207 -21.43 15.32 11.18
C THR A 207 -22.82 15.57 11.77
N PRO A 208 -23.78 14.63 11.59
CA PRO A 208 -25.03 14.73 12.32
C PRO A 208 -24.67 14.78 13.80
N ASP A 209 -25.16 15.80 14.48
CA ASP A 209 -24.98 16.04 15.91
C ASP A 209 -25.42 14.75 16.63
N SER A 210 -24.46 13.95 17.09
CA SER A 210 -24.75 12.69 17.78
C SER A 210 -25.25 12.91 19.22
N ASP A 211 -25.48 14.16 19.59
CA ASP A 211 -26.02 14.58 20.87
C ASP A 211 -27.49 15.04 20.71
N ARG A 212 -28.38 14.09 20.39
CA ARG A 212 -29.82 14.17 20.71
C ARG A 212 -30.40 12.81 21.05
#